data_AF-A0A3M1CHC1-F1
#
_entry.id   AF-A0A3M1CHC1-F1
#
_cell.length_a   1.000
_cell.length_b   1.000
_cell.length_c   1.000
_cell.angle_alpha   90.00
_cell.angle_beta   90.00
_cell.angle_gamma   90.00
#
_symmetry.space_group_name_H-M   'P 1'
#
loop_
_entity.id
_entity.type
_entity.pdbx_description
1 polymer ?
#
loop_
_entity_poly.entity_id
_entity_poly.type
_entity_poly.pdbx_seq_one_letter_code
_entity_poly.pdbx_strand_id
1 'polypeptide(L)'
;MNTFLSYIQSRYAYHAKFLSIGRITLSFIIIIDLFYRYQNLRAHYTNEGVLPVSVIKTYYPFYQYYFSLHNLWDTTTAQKILFLIHFVSAFILLMGWKTQ
;
A
#
# COMPACT_ATOMS: atom_id res chain seq x y z
N MET A 1 7.69 28.65 -32.95
CA MET A 1 7.30 27.68 -31.90
C MET A 1 6.64 28.48 -30.78
N ASN A 2 5.36 28.25 -30.53
CA ASN A 2 4.46 29.18 -29.81
C ASN A 2 4.93 29.46 -28.37
N THR A 3 5.22 30.72 -28.07
CA THR A 3 5.65 31.26 -26.75
C THR A 3 4.73 30.88 -25.59
N PHE A 4 3.47 30.59 -25.89
CA PHE A 4 2.48 30.10 -24.92
C PHE A 4 2.79 28.67 -24.42
N LEU A 5 3.21 27.76 -25.30
CA LEU A 5 3.53 26.38 -24.93
C LEU A 5 4.81 26.29 -24.11
N SER A 6 5.81 27.11 -24.41
CA SER A 6 7.05 27.18 -23.62
C SER A 6 6.81 27.80 -22.24
N TYR A 7 5.87 28.74 -22.12
CA TYR A 7 5.45 29.30 -20.82
C TYR A 7 4.78 28.25 -19.92
N ILE A 8 3.89 27.42 -20.49
CA ILE A 8 3.22 26.35 -19.75
C ILE A 8 4.22 25.26 -19.35
N GLN A 9 5.11 24.83 -20.26
CA GLN A 9 6.10 23.80 -19.97
C GLN A 9 7.05 24.17 -18.83
N SER A 10 7.50 25.44 -18.74
CA SER A 10 8.43 25.86 -17.68
C SER A 10 7.80 25.80 -16.28
N ARG A 11 6.51 26.12 -16.17
CA ARG A 11 5.75 26.04 -14.91
C ARG A 11 5.48 24.58 -14.51
N TYR A 12 5.16 23.70 -15.46
CA TYR A 12 4.86 22.29 -15.19
C TYR A 12 6.09 21.49 -14.73
N ALA A 13 7.28 21.78 -15.26
CA ALA A 13 8.53 21.13 -14.83
C ALA A 13 8.83 21.34 -13.33
N TYR A 14 8.43 22.48 -12.78
CA TYR A 14 8.58 22.76 -11.34
C TYR A 14 7.67 21.87 -10.47
N HIS A 15 6.46 21.57 -10.95
CA HIS A 15 5.49 20.72 -10.25
C HIS A 15 5.88 19.24 -10.31
N ALA A 16 6.54 18.78 -11.37
CA ALA A 16 7.01 17.39 -11.51
C ALA A 16 8.00 16.97 -10.39
N LYS A 17 8.82 17.92 -9.90
CA LYS A 17 9.72 17.69 -8.76
C LYS A 17 8.95 17.44 -7.46
N PHE A 18 7.94 18.25 -7.18
CA PHE A 18 7.07 18.05 -6.00
C PHE A 18 6.31 16.72 -6.07
N LEU A 19 5.86 16.32 -7.26
CA LEU A 19 5.20 15.02 -7.46
C LEU A 19 6.16 13.86 -7.20
N SER A 20 7.42 13.98 -7.62
CA SER A 20 8.46 12.99 -7.37
C SER A 20 8.80 12.86 -5.88
N ILE A 21 8.88 14.00 -5.16
CA ILE A 21 9.04 14.02 -3.70
C ILE A 21 7.85 13.34 -3.02
N GLY A 22 6.62 13.67 -3.43
CA GLY A 22 5.41 13.06 -2.89
C GLY A 22 5.40 11.53 -3.03
N ARG A 23 5.82 11.01 -4.18
CA ARG A 23 5.97 9.57 -4.42
C ARG A 23 6.96 8.92 -3.48
N ILE A 24 8.16 9.50 -3.35
CA ILE A 24 9.22 8.99 -2.48
C ILE A 24 8.74 8.97 -1.02
N THR A 25 8.16 10.08 -0.56
CA THR A 25 7.59 10.20 0.79
C THR A 25 6.50 9.15 1.04
N LEU A 26 5.57 8.99 0.10
CA LEU A 26 4.48 8.01 0.22
C LEU A 26 5.03 6.58 0.28
N SER A 27 6.00 6.24 -0.56
CA SER A 27 6.67 4.94 -0.51
C SER A 27 7.35 4.67 0.82
N PHE A 28 8.06 5.66 1.39
CA PHE A 28 8.68 5.50 2.70
C PHE A 28 7.64 5.29 3.81
N ILE A 29 6.55 6.08 3.81
CA ILE A 29 5.44 5.90 4.76
C ILE A 29 4.89 4.47 4.68
N ILE A 30 4.60 3.99 3.47
CA ILE A 30 4.07 2.64 3.26
C ILE A 30 5.05 1.59 3.75
N ILE A 31 6.34 1.69 3.37
CA ILE A 31 7.35 0.70 3.76
C ILE A 31 7.52 0.67 5.29
N ILE A 32 7.60 1.82 5.95
CA ILE A 32 7.74 1.91 7.40
C ILE A 32 6.51 1.33 8.11
N ASP A 33 5.29 1.70 7.68
CA ASP A 33 4.05 1.13 8.21
C ASP A 33 4.04 -0.41 8.05
N LEU A 34 4.47 -0.90 6.90
CA LEU A 34 4.51 -2.34 6.62
C LEU A 34 5.48 -3.08 7.55
N PHE A 35 6.64 -2.50 7.84
CA PHE A 35 7.59 -3.07 8.80
C PHE A 35 7.00 -3.18 10.22
N TYR A 36 6.31 -2.15 10.69
CA TYR A 36 5.64 -2.17 11.99
C TYR A 36 4.50 -3.19 12.04
N ARG A 37 3.69 -3.28 10.97
CA ARG A 37 2.58 -4.25 10.90
C ARG A 37 3.09 -5.68 10.76
N TYR A 38 4.18 -5.90 10.04
CA TYR A 38 4.75 -7.23 9.82
C TYR A 38 5.20 -7.89 11.13
N GLN A 39 5.73 -7.11 12.08
CA GLN A 39 6.14 -7.61 13.40
C GLN A 39 4.98 -8.25 14.17
N ASN A 40 3.75 -7.76 13.95
CA ASN A 40 2.53 -8.24 14.61
C ASN A 40 1.59 -8.98 13.66
N LEU A 41 2.13 -9.50 12.53
CA LEU A 41 1.34 -10.13 11.46
C LEU A 41 0.50 -11.30 11.98
N ARG A 42 1.09 -12.20 12.78
CA ARG A 42 0.37 -13.35 13.34
C ARG A 42 -0.77 -12.92 14.26
N ALA A 43 -0.55 -11.91 15.09
CA ALA A 43 -1.53 -11.43 16.05
C ALA A 43 -2.77 -10.78 15.41
N HIS A 44 -2.60 -10.12 14.25
CA HIS A 44 -3.67 -9.31 13.65
C HIS A 44 -4.27 -9.86 12.36
N TYR A 45 -3.54 -10.71 11.62
CA TYR A 45 -3.95 -11.12 10.27
C TYR A 45 -4.17 -12.63 10.11
N THR A 46 -4.01 -13.41 11.19
CA THR A 46 -4.13 -14.87 11.14
C THR A 46 -5.14 -15.38 12.13
N ASN A 47 -5.68 -16.58 11.90
CA ASN A 47 -6.62 -17.21 12.83
C ASN A 47 -6.03 -17.58 14.19
N GLU A 48 -4.71 -17.61 14.31
CA GLU A 48 -4.01 -17.85 15.58
C GLU A 48 -3.85 -16.55 16.41
N GLY A 49 -4.30 -15.43 15.86
CA GLY A 49 -4.20 -14.11 16.46
C GLY A 49 -5.34 -13.75 17.40
N VAL A 50 -5.38 -12.47 17.77
CA VAL A 50 -6.35 -11.89 18.72
C VAL A 50 -7.76 -11.84 18.13
N LEU A 51 -7.87 -11.65 16.81
CA LEU A 51 -9.15 -11.52 16.13
C LEU A 51 -9.21 -12.41 14.87
N PRO A 52 -9.58 -13.69 15.01
CA PRO A 52 -9.73 -14.61 13.89
C PRO A 52 -10.86 -14.20 12.93
N VAL A 53 -10.73 -14.55 11.65
CA VAL A 53 -11.74 -14.21 10.62
C VAL A 53 -13.09 -14.86 10.92
N SER A 54 -13.10 -16.04 11.54
CA SER A 54 -14.33 -16.72 11.99
C SER A 54 -15.13 -15.85 12.97
N VAL A 55 -14.45 -15.21 13.93
CA VAL A 55 -15.08 -14.31 14.90
C VAL A 55 -15.67 -13.10 14.19
N ILE A 56 -14.95 -12.51 13.23
CA ILE A 56 -15.46 -11.37 12.45
C ILE A 56 -16.71 -11.77 11.65
N LYS A 57 -16.69 -12.93 11.00
CA LYS A 57 -17.85 -13.47 10.25
C LYS A 57 -19.08 -13.67 11.14
N THR A 58 -18.89 -14.11 12.39
CA THR A 58 -19.99 -14.40 13.32
C THR A 58 -20.55 -13.13 13.97
N TYR A 59 -19.69 -12.22 14.41
CA TYR A 59 -20.10 -11.09 15.26
C TYR A 59 -20.23 -9.77 14.53
N TYR A 60 -19.70 -9.64 13.31
CA TYR A 60 -19.74 -8.39 12.55
C TYR A 60 -20.91 -8.40 11.55
N PRO A 61 -22.02 -7.67 11.82
CA PRO A 61 -23.28 -7.81 11.07
C PRO A 61 -23.16 -7.51 9.58
N PHE A 62 -22.20 -6.66 9.23
CA PHE A 62 -22.00 -6.20 7.88
C PHE A 62 -20.91 -6.96 7.13
N TYR A 63 -20.28 -8.00 7.70
CA TYR A 63 -19.12 -8.68 7.11
C TYR A 63 -19.33 -9.09 5.65
N GLN A 64 -20.54 -9.52 5.30
CA GLN A 64 -20.93 -9.87 3.93
C GLN A 64 -20.73 -8.75 2.89
N TYR A 65 -20.64 -7.49 3.33
CA TYR A 65 -20.38 -6.32 2.49
C TYR A 65 -18.91 -5.86 2.53
N TYR A 66 -18.05 -6.49 3.32
CA TYR A 66 -16.62 -6.17 3.41
C TYR A 66 -15.81 -7.07 2.49
N PHE A 67 -15.15 -6.45 1.53
CA PHE A 67 -14.13 -7.12 0.74
C PHE A 67 -12.74 -6.80 1.30
N SER A 68 -11.99 -7.84 1.67
CA SER A 68 -10.62 -7.73 2.15
C SER A 68 -9.81 -8.93 1.66
N LEU A 69 -8.73 -8.65 0.90
CA LEU A 69 -7.80 -9.70 0.46
C LEU A 69 -7.18 -10.45 1.63
N HIS A 70 -6.93 -9.75 2.74
CA HIS A 70 -6.39 -10.35 3.95
C HIS A 70 -7.39 -11.26 4.66
N ASN A 71 -8.70 -11.13 4.43
CA ASN A 71 -9.71 -12.00 5.05
C ASN A 71 -10.07 -13.22 4.18
N LEU A 72 -9.55 -13.29 2.95
CA LEU A 72 -9.74 -14.45 2.07
C LEU A 72 -8.93 -15.66 2.52
N TRP A 73 -7.73 -15.41 3.07
CA TRP A 73 -6.85 -16.44 3.60
C TRP A 73 -6.42 -16.08 5.01
N ASP A 74 -6.55 -17.00 5.93
CA ASP A 74 -6.27 -16.82 7.36
C ASP A 74 -4.93 -17.44 7.80
N THR A 75 -4.19 -18.03 6.86
CA THR A 75 -2.90 -18.67 7.13
C THR A 75 -1.76 -17.65 7.15
N THR A 76 -0.81 -17.84 8.08
CA THR A 76 0.39 -17.01 8.19
C THR A 76 1.18 -16.92 6.88
N THR A 77 1.23 -18.01 6.10
CA THR A 77 1.96 -18.05 4.83
C THR A 77 1.31 -17.15 3.77
N ALA A 78 -0.02 -17.22 3.60
CA ALA A 78 -0.72 -16.36 2.65
C ALA A 78 -0.55 -14.88 3.02
N GLN A 79 -0.62 -14.56 4.31
CA GLN A 79 -0.40 -13.20 4.81
C GLN A 79 1.00 -12.69 4.51
N LYS A 80 2.05 -13.51 4.71
CA LYS A 80 3.42 -13.15 4.34
C LYS A 80 3.57 -12.85 2.85
N ILE A 81 2.92 -13.63 1.98
CA ILE A 81 2.95 -13.41 0.53
C ILE A 81 2.27 -12.09 0.17
N LEU A 82 1.10 -11.79 0.74
CA LEU A 82 0.42 -10.51 0.52
C LEU A 82 1.27 -9.31 0.98
N PHE A 83 1.91 -9.41 2.14
CA PHE A 83 2.84 -8.39 2.63
C PHE A 83 4.05 -8.23 1.71
N LEU A 84 4.60 -9.33 1.17
CA LEU A 84 5.71 -9.27 0.22
C LEU A 84 5.29 -8.55 -1.07
N ILE A 85 4.11 -8.87 -1.62
CA ILE A 85 3.58 -8.18 -2.81
C ILE A 85 3.43 -6.69 -2.51
N HIS A 86 2.87 -6.32 -1.35
CA HIS A 86 2.70 -4.94 -0.95
C HIS A 86 4.04 -4.20 -0.83
N PHE A 87 5.05 -4.84 -0.23
CA PHE A 87 6.41 -4.32 -0.12
C PHE A 87 7.04 -4.08 -1.50
N VAL A 88 6.94 -5.06 -2.41
CA VAL A 88 7.47 -4.95 -3.77
C VAL A 88 6.78 -3.82 -4.53
N SER A 89 5.45 -3.67 -4.41
CA SER A 89 4.72 -2.55 -5.01
C SER A 89 5.20 -1.20 -4.47
N ALA A 90 5.39 -1.07 -3.15
CA ALA A 90 5.89 0.16 -2.53
C ALA A 90 7.33 0.49 -2.96
N PHE A 91 8.16 -0.54 -3.16
CA PHE A 91 9.53 -0.41 -3.66
C PHE A 91 9.57 0.02 -5.14
N ILE A 92 8.71 -0.56 -5.98
CA ILE A 92 8.55 -0.12 -7.39
C ILE A 92 8.09 1.33 -7.45
N LEU A 93 7.16 1.73 -6.57
CA LEU A 93 6.72 3.11 -6.41
C LEU A 93 7.89 4.03 -6.02
N LEU A 94 8.76 3.58 -5.10
CA LEU A 94 9.91 4.35 -4.64
C LEU A 94 10.88 4.62 -5.80
N MET A 95 11.21 3.57 -6.55
CA MET A 95 12.10 3.63 -7.72
C MET A 95 11.54 4.48 -8.86
N GLY A 96 10.21 4.69 -8.92
CA GLY A 96 9.59 5.43 -9.99
C GLY A 96 9.70 4.72 -11.35
N TRP A 97 9.54 3.39 -11.37
CA TRP A 97 9.80 2.51 -12.53
C TRP A 97 9.17 2.98 -13.87
N LYS A 98 8.11 3.81 -13.84
CA LYS A 98 7.45 4.38 -15.03
C LYS A 98 7.34 5.90 -15.03
N THR A 99 7.99 6.61 -14.12
CA THR A 99 7.95 8.08 -14.09
C THR A 99 9.17 8.63 -14.85
N GLN A 100 8.93 9.21 -16.03
CA GLN A 100 9.92 9.99 -16.79
C GLN A 100 10.02 11.42 -16.28
#